data_AF-A0A936FZE9-F1
#
_entry.id   AF-A0A936FZE9-F1
#
_cell.length_a   1.000
_cell.length_b   1.000
_cell.length_c   1.000
_cell.angle_alpha   90.00
_cell.angle_beta   90.00
_cell.angle_gamma   90.00
#
_symmetry.space_group_name_H-M   'P 1'
#
loop_
_entity.id
_entity.type
_entity.pdbx_description
1 polymer ?
#
loop_
_entity_poly.entity_id
_entity_poly.type
_entity_poly.pdbx_seq_one_letter_code
_entity_poly.pdbx_strand_id
1 'polypeptide(L)'
;MTTPGAPRGVRPWPLATAVFCAAVLMEFSGAYGVLETKAPVSPFIAVLGIGLVIAVVRMVWQRPAVPLAAVAAVTAYLLGVTISALASHLDPLVTSEGVSTVLKELAFVAVLTVLGVGTGRWQAIAGCIVVPTGVISALSGLNEWVLHNTQNFFGFETVTTALGVGTTAARHAGPLPDANFWGRYLVIAVPFCLALGYAARRRRRGFAQLLWAGHLVALLGGIYLTGSRGTFIATAVGVVVFVLAVGFPWQRVLTWSIVVGAVSLAVPGVGSRLLTVFDLADEGQRVAVDGSILERLATARVATEMFLDTPLVGVGPTGYFSAFPEYAAQTQLSLSRVVAPHNLYLGLAAEIGVIGVAGFLAVAVTALWAALRMVARTRLSATRGLRGLSPYTAAILGALVSWLAASAFLHLAYVRVFWIVCVMAVVTDRRVAEQWRLAGAVRRSVVRTRWTVRTGVSRVRWAAVGLAAGAALGCGLVLAQPVPHSASVVGHLTPWRENSVYSLSLRSRVAILPTFAVVIGSVNPDVDSQGDPVAGSVTITTSAATAAEASRRLQAVTTGGDQLVKDLGLTRLYRVRWSPVQADPPSGRMSIAAAAGLGVGCLGAFVASGLVALRARRRTGG
;
A
#
# COMPACT_ATOMS: atom_id res chain seq x y z
N MET A 1 -26.68 -46.62 -11.19
CA MET A 1 -26.36 -45.58 -12.19
C MET A 1 -25.94 -44.31 -11.48
N THR A 2 -24.63 -44.04 -11.46
CA THR A 2 -24.01 -42.87 -10.83
C THR A 2 -24.19 -41.66 -11.74
N THR A 3 -24.76 -40.58 -11.21
CA THR A 3 -24.93 -39.32 -11.93
C THR A 3 -23.56 -38.75 -12.36
N PRO A 4 -23.26 -38.63 -13.66
CA PRO A 4 -22.03 -38.00 -14.12
C PRO A 4 -22.18 -36.48 -14.07
N GLY A 5 -21.23 -35.79 -13.42
CA GLY A 5 -20.88 -34.42 -13.80
C GLY A 5 -21.47 -33.26 -13.00
N ALA A 6 -21.53 -33.33 -11.67
CA ALA A 6 -21.48 -32.10 -10.88
C ALA A 6 -20.08 -31.46 -11.06
N PRO A 7 -19.94 -30.16 -11.39
CA PRO A 7 -18.64 -29.52 -11.43
C PRO A 7 -18.01 -29.64 -10.05
N ARG A 8 -16.91 -30.40 -9.95
CA ARG A 8 -16.13 -30.51 -8.72
C ARG A 8 -15.62 -29.11 -8.39
N GLY A 9 -16.24 -28.45 -7.41
CA GLY A 9 -15.72 -27.18 -6.88
C GLY A 9 -14.25 -27.34 -6.52
N VAL A 10 -13.44 -26.30 -6.78
CA VAL A 10 -12.00 -26.32 -6.49
C VAL A 10 -11.80 -26.69 -5.02
N ARG A 11 -11.14 -27.83 -4.76
CA ARG A 11 -10.94 -28.31 -3.39
C ARG A 11 -10.12 -27.29 -2.59
N PRO A 12 -10.50 -27.01 -1.33
CA PRO A 12 -9.70 -26.15 -0.47
C PRO A 12 -8.31 -26.78 -0.28
N TRP A 13 -7.26 -25.98 -0.49
CA TRP A 13 -5.89 -26.41 -0.27
C TRP A 13 -5.37 -25.73 1.00
N PRO A 14 -5.14 -26.48 2.10
CA PRO A 14 -4.74 -25.90 3.38
C PRO A 14 -3.44 -25.10 3.28
N LEU A 15 -2.45 -25.61 2.54
CA LEU A 15 -1.17 -24.95 2.32
C LEU A 15 -1.34 -23.58 1.64
N ALA A 16 -2.11 -23.51 0.55
CA ALA A 16 -2.38 -22.24 -0.13
C ALA A 16 -3.12 -21.24 0.78
N THR A 17 -4.03 -21.73 1.62
CA THR A 17 -4.73 -20.88 2.60
C THR A 17 -3.77 -20.37 3.68
N ALA A 18 -2.85 -21.22 4.15
CA ALA A 18 -1.86 -20.85 5.17
C ALA A 18 -0.90 -19.78 4.63
N VAL A 19 -0.39 -19.94 3.40
CA VAL A 19 0.50 -18.95 2.77
C VAL A 19 -0.24 -17.64 2.47
N PHE A 20 -1.50 -17.70 2.04
CA PHE A 20 -2.33 -16.50 1.91
C PHE A 20 -2.48 -15.77 3.25
N CYS A 21 -2.83 -16.50 4.32
CA CYS A 21 -2.96 -15.92 5.67
C CYS A 21 -1.63 -15.35 6.19
N ALA A 22 -0.51 -16.02 5.92
CA ALA A 22 0.82 -15.55 6.29
C ALA A 22 1.17 -14.24 5.58
N ALA A 23 0.92 -14.14 4.27
CA ALA A 23 1.11 -12.89 3.53
C ALA A 23 0.25 -11.75 4.10
N VAL A 24 -1.02 -12.00 4.40
CA VAL A 24 -1.91 -11.01 5.03
C VAL A 24 -1.40 -10.59 6.41
N LEU A 25 -1.00 -11.55 7.25
CA LEU A 25 -0.49 -11.28 8.59
C LEU A 25 0.80 -10.44 8.53
N MET A 26 1.73 -10.77 7.64
CA MET A 26 3.01 -10.08 7.51
C MET A 26 2.83 -8.64 6.97
N GLU A 27 1.94 -8.43 6.01
CA GLU A 27 1.62 -7.09 5.53
C GLU A 27 0.96 -6.24 6.64
N PHE A 28 -0.11 -6.72 7.28
CA PHE A 28 -0.87 -5.93 8.26
C PHE A 28 -0.16 -5.73 9.60
N SER A 29 0.84 -6.55 9.92
CA SER A 29 1.72 -6.33 11.08
C SER A 29 2.89 -5.38 10.78
N GLY A 30 3.13 -5.03 9.51
CA GLY A 30 4.33 -4.29 9.10
C GLY A 30 5.63 -5.06 9.26
N ALA A 31 5.56 -6.37 9.57
CA ALA A 31 6.73 -7.20 9.85
C ALA A 31 7.73 -7.24 8.69
N TYR A 32 7.28 -7.03 7.44
CA TYR A 32 8.19 -6.93 6.30
C TYR A 32 9.23 -5.83 6.48
N GLY A 33 8.82 -4.62 6.85
CA GLY A 33 9.77 -3.51 7.08
C GLY A 33 10.62 -3.71 8.32
N VAL A 34 10.03 -4.22 9.41
CA VAL A 34 10.73 -4.44 10.69
C VAL A 34 11.83 -5.51 10.58
N LEU A 35 11.64 -6.50 9.70
CA LEU A 35 12.55 -7.62 9.52
C LEU A 35 13.47 -7.48 8.29
N GLU A 36 13.24 -6.48 7.44
CA GLU A 36 13.96 -6.32 6.17
C GLU A 36 15.47 -6.22 6.37
N THR A 37 15.91 -5.52 7.42
CA THR A 37 17.33 -5.34 7.76
C THR A 37 17.91 -6.44 8.65
N LYS A 38 17.05 -7.34 9.17
CA LYS A 38 17.44 -8.37 10.16
C LYS A 38 17.59 -9.76 9.57
N ALA A 39 17.14 -9.98 8.33
CA ALA A 39 17.15 -11.28 7.66
C ALA A 39 18.04 -11.25 6.40
N PRO A 40 18.75 -12.35 6.08
CA PRO A 40 19.59 -12.42 4.88
C PRO A 40 18.79 -12.39 3.57
N VAL A 41 17.49 -12.70 3.64
CA VAL A 41 16.55 -12.61 2.51
C VAL A 41 15.33 -11.84 2.99
N SER A 42 14.87 -10.88 2.18
CA SER A 42 13.65 -10.12 2.47
C SER A 42 12.48 -11.08 2.71
N PRO A 43 11.82 -11.04 3.88
CA PRO A 43 10.72 -11.95 4.18
C PRO A 43 9.57 -11.82 3.18
N PHE A 44 9.42 -10.64 2.55
CA PHE A 44 8.47 -10.41 1.47
C PHE A 44 8.78 -11.29 0.26
N ILE A 45 10.03 -11.29 -0.19
CA ILE A 45 10.49 -12.10 -1.31
C ILE A 45 10.31 -13.58 -1.00
N ALA A 46 10.63 -14.01 0.22
CA ALA A 46 10.45 -15.40 0.63
C ALA A 46 8.98 -15.85 0.57
N VAL A 47 8.05 -15.07 1.14
CA VAL A 47 6.61 -15.37 1.11
C VAL A 47 6.06 -15.33 -0.33
N LEU A 48 6.48 -14.35 -1.13
CA LEU A 48 6.08 -14.23 -2.53
C LEU A 48 6.60 -15.40 -3.37
N GLY A 49 7.85 -15.81 -3.18
CA GLY A 49 8.46 -16.95 -3.87
C GLY A 49 7.77 -18.28 -3.55
N ILE A 50 7.53 -18.56 -2.26
CA ILE A 50 6.77 -19.74 -1.82
C ILE A 50 5.34 -19.68 -2.39
N GLY A 51 4.71 -18.51 -2.33
CA GLY A 51 3.38 -18.27 -2.87
C GLY A 51 3.31 -18.52 -4.38
N LEU A 52 4.32 -18.09 -5.13
CA LEU A 52 4.43 -18.30 -6.57
C LEU A 52 4.53 -19.79 -6.91
N VAL A 53 5.41 -20.54 -6.23
CA VAL A 53 5.54 -22.00 -6.44
C VAL A 53 4.19 -22.69 -6.21
N ILE A 54 3.52 -22.39 -5.10
CA ILE A 54 2.21 -22.98 -4.79
C ILE A 54 1.17 -22.55 -5.82
N ALA A 55 1.17 -21.29 -6.25
CA ALA A 55 0.25 -20.78 -7.27
C ALA A 55 0.45 -21.49 -8.62
N VAL A 56 1.70 -21.73 -9.04
CA VAL A 56 2.02 -22.46 -10.27
C VAL A 56 1.53 -23.91 -10.17
N VAL A 57 1.89 -24.62 -9.09
CA VAL A 57 1.42 -26.00 -8.84
C VAL A 57 -0.11 -26.06 -8.87
N ARG A 58 -0.76 -25.07 -8.25
CA ARG A 58 -2.22 -24.97 -8.23
C ARG A 58 -2.82 -24.75 -9.61
N MET A 59 -2.20 -23.91 -10.43
CA MET A 59 -2.63 -23.68 -11.80
C MET A 59 -2.50 -24.94 -12.65
N VAL A 60 -1.41 -25.70 -12.49
CA VAL A 60 -1.18 -26.96 -13.21
C VAL A 60 -2.21 -28.03 -12.82
N TRP A 61 -2.42 -28.25 -11.52
CA TRP A 61 -3.25 -29.34 -11.01
C TRP A 61 -4.73 -29.02 -10.87
N GLN A 62 -5.09 -27.86 -10.31
CA GLN A 62 -6.48 -27.52 -9.99
C GLN A 62 -7.15 -26.65 -11.04
N ARG A 63 -6.36 -25.99 -11.90
CA ARG A 63 -6.84 -25.09 -12.97
C ARG A 63 -7.96 -24.15 -12.50
N PRO A 64 -7.76 -23.40 -11.40
CA PRO A 64 -8.77 -22.50 -10.88
C PRO A 64 -9.12 -21.45 -11.94
N ALA A 65 -10.41 -21.20 -12.13
CA ALA A 65 -10.85 -20.24 -13.12
C ALA A 65 -10.42 -18.81 -12.74
N VAL A 66 -9.80 -18.11 -13.68
CA VAL A 66 -9.18 -16.79 -13.49
C VAL A 66 -10.24 -15.67 -13.52
N PRO A 67 -10.19 -14.65 -12.63
CA PRO A 67 -11.12 -13.53 -12.66
C PRO A 67 -10.73 -12.52 -13.75
N LEU A 68 -11.30 -12.69 -14.95
CA LEU A 68 -10.93 -11.90 -16.13
C LEU A 68 -11.07 -10.40 -15.96
N ALA A 69 -12.12 -9.93 -15.27
CA ALA A 69 -12.31 -8.50 -15.03
C ALA A 69 -11.19 -7.91 -14.18
N ALA A 70 -10.72 -8.64 -13.15
CA ALA A 70 -9.61 -8.20 -12.32
C ALA A 70 -8.28 -8.22 -13.10
N VAL A 71 -8.07 -9.26 -13.93
CA VAL A 71 -6.90 -9.33 -14.81
C VAL A 71 -6.89 -8.17 -15.81
N ALA A 72 -8.02 -7.88 -16.45
CA ALA A 72 -8.14 -6.77 -17.40
C ALA A 72 -7.89 -5.41 -16.73
N ALA A 73 -8.44 -5.18 -15.54
CA ALA A 73 -8.22 -3.95 -14.79
C ALA A 73 -6.74 -3.76 -14.39
N VAL A 74 -6.11 -4.83 -13.86
CA VAL A 74 -4.69 -4.84 -13.52
C VAL A 74 -3.81 -4.61 -14.76
N THR A 75 -4.18 -5.21 -15.89
CA THR A 75 -3.50 -5.00 -17.18
C THR A 75 -3.61 -3.55 -17.63
N ALA A 76 -4.81 -2.96 -17.55
CA ALA A 76 -5.04 -1.58 -17.93
C ALA A 76 -4.20 -0.62 -17.06
N TYR A 77 -4.10 -0.88 -15.76
CA TYR A 77 -3.22 -0.12 -14.87
C TYR A 77 -1.75 -0.24 -15.27
N LEU A 78 -1.24 -1.46 -15.48
CA LEU A 78 0.13 -1.67 -15.92
C LEU A 78 0.43 -0.98 -17.24
N LEU A 79 -0.46 -1.12 -18.23
CA LEU A 79 -0.32 -0.46 -19.53
C LEU A 79 -0.29 1.05 -19.39
N GLY A 80 -1.16 1.65 -18.57
CA GLY A 80 -1.14 3.09 -18.33
C GLY A 80 0.16 3.58 -17.73
N VAL A 81 0.68 2.86 -16.73
CA VAL A 81 1.99 3.14 -16.11
C VAL A 81 3.14 2.99 -17.11
N THR A 82 3.12 1.95 -17.96
CA THR A 82 4.16 1.74 -18.98
C THR A 82 4.09 2.80 -20.10
N ILE A 83 2.90 3.20 -20.52
CA ILE A 83 2.72 4.28 -21.50
C ILE A 83 3.26 5.60 -20.93
N SER A 84 2.97 5.89 -19.66
CA SER A 84 3.52 7.04 -18.93
C SER A 84 5.05 7.01 -18.91
N ALA A 85 5.65 5.87 -18.54
CA ALA A 85 7.11 5.71 -18.51
C ALA A 85 7.76 5.94 -19.89
N LEU A 86 7.14 5.43 -20.96
CA LEU A 86 7.62 5.58 -22.33
C LEU A 86 7.52 7.02 -22.86
N ALA A 87 6.54 7.78 -22.39
CA ALA A 87 6.29 9.16 -22.82
C ALA A 87 6.99 10.21 -21.92
N SER A 88 7.58 9.79 -20.81
CA SER A 88 8.21 10.66 -19.83
C SER A 88 9.51 11.27 -20.36
N HIS A 89 9.75 12.53 -19.99
CA HIS A 89 10.99 13.26 -20.24
C HIS A 89 12.03 13.07 -19.10
N LEU A 90 11.65 12.38 -18.02
CA LEU A 90 12.52 12.12 -16.88
C LEU A 90 13.57 11.05 -17.21
N ASP A 91 14.58 10.94 -16.34
CA ASP A 91 15.60 9.90 -16.44
C ASP A 91 14.94 8.50 -16.55
N PRO A 92 15.25 7.71 -17.60
CA PRO A 92 14.76 6.35 -17.77
C PRO A 92 14.99 5.44 -16.54
N LEU A 93 15.99 5.74 -15.72
CA LEU A 93 16.28 5.02 -14.49
C LEU A 93 15.17 5.23 -13.43
N VAL A 94 14.65 6.45 -13.31
CA VAL A 94 13.53 6.78 -12.41
C VAL A 94 12.25 6.10 -12.88
N THR A 95 11.93 6.24 -14.16
CA THR A 95 10.66 5.71 -14.70
C THR A 95 10.64 4.18 -14.73
N SER A 96 11.79 3.53 -14.98
CA SER A 96 11.92 2.08 -14.91
C SER A 96 11.80 1.52 -13.49
N GLU A 97 12.26 2.26 -12.47
CA GLU A 97 12.03 1.91 -11.06
C GLU A 97 10.52 1.95 -10.72
N GLY A 98 9.81 2.98 -11.18
CA GLY A 98 8.36 3.08 -11.03
C GLY A 98 7.62 1.90 -11.68
N VAL A 99 7.96 1.55 -12.92
CA VAL A 99 7.39 0.38 -13.62
C VAL A 99 7.71 -0.93 -12.89
N SER A 100 8.96 -1.11 -12.46
CA SER A 100 9.40 -2.30 -11.71
C SER A 100 8.63 -2.47 -10.40
N THR A 101 8.36 -1.36 -9.71
CA THR A 101 7.57 -1.36 -8.46
C THR A 101 6.15 -1.81 -8.73
N VAL A 102 5.47 -1.21 -9.71
CA VAL A 102 4.10 -1.62 -10.08
C VAL A 102 4.05 -3.07 -10.52
N LEU A 103 5.03 -3.56 -11.29
CA LEU A 103 5.09 -4.95 -11.73
C LEU A 103 5.15 -5.92 -10.54
N LYS A 104 6.00 -5.65 -9.53
CA LYS A 104 6.11 -6.49 -8.32
C LYS A 104 4.79 -6.53 -7.55
N GLU A 105 4.14 -5.37 -7.42
CA GLU A 105 2.84 -5.23 -6.76
C GLU A 105 1.74 -6.03 -7.48
N LEU A 106 1.72 -6.01 -8.81
CA LEU A 106 0.75 -6.77 -9.60
C LEU A 106 1.04 -8.28 -9.63
N ALA A 107 2.32 -8.68 -9.57
CA ALA A 107 2.70 -10.07 -9.39
C ALA A 107 2.21 -10.60 -8.03
N PHE A 108 2.35 -9.80 -6.97
CA PHE A 108 1.79 -10.10 -5.65
C PHE A 108 0.27 -10.28 -5.69
N VAL A 109 -0.46 -9.37 -6.34
CA VAL A 109 -1.91 -9.48 -6.57
C VAL A 109 -2.28 -10.79 -7.30
N ALA A 110 -1.54 -11.14 -8.35
CA ALA A 110 -1.79 -12.35 -9.13
C ALA A 110 -1.60 -13.61 -8.29
N VAL A 111 -0.47 -13.73 -7.58
CA VAL A 111 -0.17 -14.85 -6.69
C VAL A 111 -1.25 -15.00 -5.61
N LEU A 112 -1.58 -13.92 -4.89
CA LEU A 112 -2.60 -13.97 -3.86
C LEU A 112 -3.98 -14.32 -4.40
N THR A 113 -4.33 -13.87 -5.61
CA THR A 113 -5.60 -14.26 -6.25
C THR A 113 -5.68 -15.77 -6.43
N VAL A 114 -4.62 -16.41 -6.93
CA VAL A 114 -4.57 -17.86 -7.14
C VAL A 114 -4.60 -18.62 -5.81
N LEU A 115 -3.84 -18.17 -4.82
CA LEU A 115 -3.84 -18.76 -3.48
C LEU A 115 -5.21 -18.63 -2.80
N GLY A 116 -5.87 -17.49 -2.99
CA GLY A 116 -7.18 -17.18 -2.45
C GLY A 116 -8.31 -18.03 -3.02
N VAL A 117 -8.26 -18.45 -4.30
CA VAL A 117 -9.35 -19.26 -4.89
C VAL A 117 -9.64 -20.50 -4.04
N GLY A 118 -10.90 -20.76 -3.71
CA GLY A 118 -11.30 -21.93 -2.93
C GLY A 118 -11.01 -21.83 -1.42
N THR A 119 -10.35 -20.76 -0.94
CA THR A 119 -10.26 -20.49 0.50
C THR A 119 -11.66 -20.32 1.08
N GLY A 120 -11.92 -20.96 2.21
CA GLY A 120 -13.19 -20.87 2.95
C GLY A 120 -13.05 -20.35 4.37
N ARG A 121 -11.82 -20.02 4.77
CA ARG A 121 -11.45 -19.61 6.12
C ARG A 121 -11.45 -18.08 6.24
N TRP A 122 -12.56 -17.44 5.85
CA TRP A 122 -12.70 -15.97 5.87
C TRP A 122 -12.49 -15.37 7.26
N GLN A 123 -12.86 -16.12 8.31
CA GLN A 123 -12.58 -15.77 9.70
C GLN A 123 -11.10 -15.71 10.01
N ALA A 124 -10.32 -16.66 9.48
CA ALA A 124 -8.88 -16.69 9.70
C ALA A 124 -8.21 -15.52 8.97
N ILE A 125 -8.60 -15.26 7.72
CA ILE A 125 -8.08 -14.11 6.95
C ILE A 125 -8.42 -12.79 7.66
N ALA A 126 -9.66 -12.61 8.11
CA ALA A 126 -10.05 -11.43 8.88
C ALA A 126 -9.27 -11.32 10.20
N GLY A 127 -9.02 -12.46 10.88
CA GLY A 127 -8.17 -12.51 12.07
C GLY A 127 -6.72 -12.09 11.79
N CYS A 128 -6.15 -12.50 10.65
CA CYS A 128 -4.82 -12.08 10.22
C CYS A 128 -4.71 -10.58 9.93
N ILE A 129 -5.83 -9.86 9.77
CA ILE A 129 -5.87 -8.40 9.66
C ILE A 129 -6.03 -7.78 11.05
N VAL A 130 -7.04 -8.25 11.80
CA VAL A 130 -7.49 -7.62 13.06
C VAL A 130 -6.56 -7.88 14.23
N VAL A 131 -6.04 -9.10 14.36
CA VAL A 131 -5.17 -9.47 15.49
C VAL A 131 -3.87 -8.67 15.49
N PRO A 132 -3.06 -8.62 14.42
CA PRO A 132 -1.81 -7.86 14.46
C PRO A 132 -2.05 -6.37 14.67
N THR A 133 -3.01 -5.77 13.94
CA THR A 133 -3.30 -4.34 14.07
C THR A 133 -3.87 -3.98 15.44
N GLY A 134 -4.72 -4.84 16.03
CA GLY A 134 -5.25 -4.65 17.37
C GLY A 134 -4.18 -4.81 18.46
N VAL A 135 -3.30 -5.81 18.35
CA VAL A 135 -2.18 -5.99 19.29
C VAL A 135 -1.22 -4.82 19.24
N ILE A 136 -0.81 -4.38 18.03
CA ILE A 136 0.07 -3.22 17.88
C ILE A 136 -0.62 -1.96 18.44
N SER A 137 -1.90 -1.75 18.17
CA SER A 137 -2.62 -0.58 18.71
C SER A 137 -2.72 -0.60 20.24
N ALA A 138 -2.85 -1.80 20.84
CA ALA A 138 -2.79 -1.96 22.30
C ALA A 138 -1.38 -1.65 22.85
N LEU A 139 -0.32 -2.06 22.14
CA LEU A 139 1.05 -1.69 22.48
C LEU A 139 1.29 -0.18 22.36
N SER A 140 0.75 0.49 21.34
CA SER A 140 0.82 1.95 21.22
C SER A 140 0.18 2.64 22.43
N GLY A 141 -1.00 2.17 22.87
CA GLY A 141 -1.65 2.68 24.08
C GLY A 141 -0.87 2.41 25.36
N LEU A 142 -0.30 1.21 25.50
CA LEU A 142 0.61 0.90 26.61
C LEU A 142 1.82 1.85 26.61
N ASN A 143 2.36 2.15 25.43
CA ASN A 143 3.52 3.03 25.30
C ASN A 143 3.20 4.47 25.72
N GLU A 144 2.09 5.02 25.23
CA GLU A 144 1.65 6.38 25.56
C GLU A 144 1.35 6.53 27.05
N TRP A 145 0.50 5.65 27.59
CA TRP A 145 -0.11 5.87 28.89
C TRP A 145 0.65 5.26 30.06
N VAL A 146 1.48 4.24 29.83
CA VAL A 146 2.19 3.51 30.90
C VAL A 146 3.70 3.66 30.78
N LEU A 147 4.24 3.59 29.56
CA LEU A 147 5.69 3.59 29.33
C LEU A 147 6.24 4.95 28.89
N HIS A 148 5.39 5.97 28.85
CA HIS A 148 5.73 7.36 28.51
C HIS A 148 6.57 7.50 27.22
N ASN A 149 6.21 6.74 26.17
CA ASN A 149 6.85 6.74 24.85
C ASN A 149 8.33 6.37 24.84
N THR A 150 8.79 5.60 25.83
CA THR A 150 10.19 5.16 25.93
C THR A 150 10.51 3.90 25.12
N GLN A 151 9.50 3.15 24.67
CA GLN A 151 9.69 1.86 24.00
C GLN A 151 9.36 1.94 22.50
N ASN A 152 10.07 1.15 21.69
CA ASN A 152 9.81 0.98 20.26
C ASN A 152 9.34 -0.44 19.89
N PHE A 153 9.22 -1.34 20.88
CA PHE A 153 8.87 -2.76 20.73
C PHE A 153 9.54 -3.44 19.52
N PHE A 154 10.87 -3.35 19.43
CA PHE A 154 11.67 -3.97 18.37
C PHE A 154 11.39 -3.46 16.95
N GLY A 155 10.77 -2.28 16.82
CA GLY A 155 10.39 -1.65 15.55
C GLY A 155 8.90 -1.75 15.23
N PHE A 156 8.08 -2.36 16.10
CA PHE A 156 6.62 -2.40 15.94
C PHE A 156 5.91 -1.14 16.46
N GLU A 157 6.65 -0.20 17.05
CA GLU A 157 6.13 1.08 17.48
C GLU A 157 7.11 2.21 17.16
N THR A 158 6.59 3.21 16.46
CA THR A 158 7.31 4.43 16.10
C THR A 158 6.49 5.62 16.60
N VAL A 159 7.07 6.39 17.52
CA VAL A 159 6.48 7.62 18.02
C VAL A 159 7.04 8.79 17.23
N THR A 160 6.18 9.48 16.51
CA THR A 160 6.51 10.64 15.70
C THR A 160 6.15 11.92 16.45
N THR A 161 7.08 12.88 16.51
CA THR A 161 6.80 14.23 16.97
C THR A 161 6.45 15.09 15.75
N ALA A 162 5.23 15.65 15.74
CA ALA A 162 4.87 16.58 14.68
C ALA A 162 5.72 17.85 14.84
N LEU A 163 6.59 18.13 13.86
CA LEU A 163 7.26 19.42 13.69
C LEU A 163 6.23 20.46 13.20
N GLY A 164 5.30 20.84 14.07
CA GLY A 164 4.34 21.92 13.85
C GLY A 164 4.36 22.84 15.07
N VAL A 165 4.54 24.14 14.84
CA VAL A 165 4.51 25.16 15.90
C VAL A 165 3.13 25.11 16.57
N GLY A 166 3.08 24.65 17.83
CA GLY A 166 1.85 24.67 18.65
C GLY A 166 1.25 23.31 19.04
N THR A 167 1.78 22.16 18.60
CA THR A 167 1.30 20.85 19.10
C THR A 167 2.44 19.93 19.53
N THR A 168 2.70 19.89 20.82
CA THR A 168 3.64 18.98 21.50
C THR A 168 3.08 17.56 21.74
N ALA A 169 2.08 17.13 20.95
CA ALA A 169 1.45 15.82 21.13
C ALA A 169 2.18 14.73 20.33
N ALA A 170 2.65 13.69 21.02
CA ALA A 170 3.18 12.48 20.42
C ALA A 170 2.13 11.81 19.50
N ARG A 171 2.57 11.29 18.35
CA ARG A 171 1.70 10.57 17.41
C ARG A 171 2.27 9.19 17.15
N HIS A 172 1.42 8.18 17.30
CA HIS A 172 1.81 6.79 17.18
C HIS A 172 1.61 6.28 15.76
N ALA A 173 2.66 5.69 15.20
CA ALA A 173 2.70 5.17 13.83
C ALA A 173 2.85 3.65 13.75
N GLY A 174 2.84 2.94 14.89
CA GLY A 174 3.03 1.50 14.91
C GLY A 174 4.34 1.10 14.18
N PRO A 175 4.32 0.11 13.28
CA PRO A 175 5.52 -0.34 12.55
C PRO A 175 5.89 0.57 11.37
N LEU A 176 5.13 1.63 11.12
CA LEU A 176 5.34 2.53 9.98
C LEU A 176 6.03 3.83 10.44
N PRO A 177 6.76 4.51 9.55
CA PRO A 177 7.43 5.77 9.88
C PRO A 177 6.47 6.96 10.04
N ASP A 178 5.21 6.85 9.60
CA ASP A 178 4.23 7.95 9.61
C ASP A 178 2.87 7.50 10.14
N ALA A 179 2.35 8.27 11.11
CA ALA A 179 1.12 7.96 11.82
C ALA A 179 -0.15 8.01 10.94
N ASN A 180 -0.15 8.81 9.87
CA ASN A 180 -1.27 8.86 8.95
C ASN A 180 -1.35 7.58 8.12
N PHE A 181 -0.22 7.04 7.67
CA PHE A 181 -0.19 5.75 6.97
C PHE A 181 -0.60 4.59 7.87
N TRP A 182 -0.18 4.61 9.14
CA TRP A 182 -0.67 3.65 10.12
C TRP A 182 -2.18 3.74 10.31
N GLY A 183 -2.71 4.95 10.40
CA GLY A 183 -4.16 5.17 10.42
C GLY A 183 -4.88 4.52 9.24
N ARG A 184 -4.29 4.59 8.03
CA ARG A 184 -4.86 3.94 6.83
C ARG A 184 -4.84 2.39 6.88
N TYR A 185 -3.97 1.78 7.68
CA TYR A 185 -4.05 0.34 7.99
C TYR A 185 -5.21 0.05 8.94
N LEU A 186 -5.34 0.85 10.00
CA LEU A 186 -6.38 0.65 11.02
C LEU A 186 -7.79 0.83 10.46
N VAL A 187 -8.02 1.77 9.53
CA VAL A 187 -9.35 1.97 8.92
C VAL A 187 -9.83 0.76 8.11
N ILE A 188 -8.91 -0.09 7.62
CA ILE A 188 -9.25 -1.37 6.99
C ILE A 188 -9.62 -2.40 8.06
N ALA A 189 -8.87 -2.45 9.16
CA ALA A 189 -9.06 -3.46 10.21
C ALA A 189 -10.40 -3.32 10.94
N VAL A 190 -10.91 -2.10 11.13
CA VAL A 190 -12.15 -1.84 11.89
C VAL A 190 -13.37 -2.58 11.31
N PRO A 191 -13.73 -2.48 10.00
CA PRO A 191 -14.81 -3.27 9.42
C PRO A 191 -14.65 -4.79 9.60
N PHE A 192 -13.43 -5.32 9.50
CA PHE A 192 -13.17 -6.74 9.73
C PHE A 192 -13.35 -7.15 11.20
N CYS A 193 -12.96 -6.29 12.14
CA CYS A 193 -13.18 -6.52 13.57
C CYS A 193 -14.68 -6.57 13.89
N LEU A 194 -15.45 -5.63 13.34
CA LEU A 194 -16.91 -5.62 13.45
C LEU A 194 -17.54 -6.88 12.84
N ALA A 195 -17.04 -7.36 11.70
CA ALA A 195 -17.50 -8.62 11.10
C ALA A 195 -17.25 -9.83 12.00
N LEU A 196 -16.08 -9.93 12.63
CA LEU A 196 -15.73 -11.02 13.54
C LEU A 196 -16.60 -10.98 14.81
N GLY A 197 -16.76 -9.81 15.42
CA GLY A 197 -17.65 -9.61 16.57
C GLY A 197 -19.11 -9.94 16.25
N TYR A 198 -19.63 -9.44 15.12
CA TYR A 198 -20.99 -9.73 14.66
C TYR A 198 -21.21 -11.22 14.40
N ALA A 199 -20.23 -11.89 13.78
CA ALA A 199 -20.29 -13.32 13.51
C ALA A 199 -20.15 -14.17 14.80
N ALA A 200 -19.42 -13.69 15.81
CA ALA A 200 -19.36 -14.31 17.14
C ALA A 200 -20.70 -14.16 17.89
N ARG A 201 -21.33 -12.98 17.80
CA ARG A 201 -22.67 -12.70 18.35
C ARG A 201 -23.74 -13.61 17.77
N ARG A 202 -23.80 -13.74 16.44
CA ARG A 202 -24.75 -14.65 15.77
C ARG A 202 -24.58 -16.11 16.19
N ARG A 203 -23.36 -16.52 16.57
CA ARG A 203 -23.07 -17.89 17.05
C ARG A 203 -23.15 -18.04 18.57
N ARG A 204 -23.59 -17.00 19.29
CA ARG A 204 -23.67 -16.97 20.77
C ARG A 204 -22.35 -17.33 21.48
N ARG A 205 -21.21 -16.98 20.90
CA ARG A 205 -19.88 -17.23 21.49
C ARG A 205 -19.46 -16.04 22.35
N GLY A 206 -19.83 -16.03 23.63
CA GLY A 206 -19.61 -14.90 24.55
C GLY A 206 -18.14 -14.49 24.66
N PHE A 207 -17.24 -15.44 24.94
CA PHE A 207 -15.81 -15.15 25.04
C PHE A 207 -15.22 -14.55 23.75
N ALA A 208 -15.59 -15.10 22.58
CA ALA A 208 -15.16 -14.54 21.30
C ALA A 208 -15.70 -13.12 21.07
N GLN A 209 -16.90 -12.78 21.56
CA GLN A 209 -17.41 -11.41 21.49
C GLN A 209 -16.56 -10.45 22.34
N LEU A 210 -16.20 -10.86 23.55
CA LEU A 210 -15.32 -10.07 24.43
C LEU A 210 -13.94 -9.86 23.79
N LEU A 211 -13.36 -10.90 23.20
CA LEU A 211 -12.08 -10.80 22.49
C LEU A 211 -12.12 -9.78 21.34
N TRP A 212 -13.15 -9.83 20.48
CA TRP A 212 -13.27 -8.89 19.36
C TRP A 212 -13.67 -7.48 19.83
N ALA A 213 -14.39 -7.36 20.95
CA ALA A 213 -14.64 -6.07 21.58
C ALA A 213 -13.34 -5.45 22.10
N GLY A 214 -12.47 -6.23 22.75
CA GLY A 214 -11.15 -5.77 23.18
C GLY A 214 -10.28 -5.29 22.01
N HIS A 215 -10.25 -6.04 20.90
CA HIS A 215 -9.54 -5.61 19.70
C HIS A 215 -10.15 -4.34 19.09
N LEU A 216 -11.48 -4.19 19.10
CA LEU A 216 -12.13 -2.96 18.61
C LEU A 216 -11.72 -1.76 19.45
N VAL A 217 -11.70 -1.88 20.79
CA VAL A 217 -11.24 -0.82 21.69
C VAL A 217 -9.78 -0.48 21.42
N ALA A 218 -8.91 -1.48 21.27
CA ALA A 218 -7.51 -1.27 20.92
C ALA A 218 -7.36 -0.54 19.58
N LEU A 219 -8.07 -0.96 18.53
CA LEU A 219 -8.03 -0.31 17.21
C LEU A 219 -8.50 1.16 17.28
N LEU A 220 -9.58 1.45 18.02
CA LEU A 220 -10.06 2.81 18.19
C LEU A 220 -9.07 3.67 18.99
N GLY A 221 -8.42 3.08 20.01
CA GLY A 221 -7.31 3.71 20.74
C GLY A 221 -6.12 4.00 19.82
N GLY A 222 -5.72 3.05 18.96
CA GLY A 222 -4.67 3.27 17.96
C GLY A 222 -5.04 4.38 16.97
N ILE A 223 -6.28 4.40 16.49
CA ILE A 223 -6.78 5.47 15.61
C ILE A 223 -6.71 6.83 16.31
N TYR A 224 -7.11 6.91 17.58
CA TYR A 224 -6.97 8.11 18.40
C TYR A 224 -5.51 8.58 18.49
N LEU A 225 -4.60 7.67 18.82
CA LEU A 225 -3.17 7.95 18.98
C LEU A 225 -2.46 8.31 17.66
N THR A 226 -3.02 7.92 16.50
CA THR A 226 -2.50 8.41 15.20
C THR A 226 -2.70 9.91 15.04
N GLY A 227 -3.72 10.47 15.70
CA GLY A 227 -4.05 11.88 15.63
C GLY A 227 -4.46 12.39 14.24
N SER A 228 -4.73 11.49 13.29
CA SER A 228 -5.03 11.84 11.89
C SER A 228 -6.51 12.12 11.66
N ARG A 229 -6.82 13.35 11.24
CA ARG A 229 -8.18 13.80 10.86
C ARG A 229 -8.78 12.91 9.76
N GLY A 230 -8.00 12.63 8.72
CA GLY A 230 -8.41 11.76 7.62
C GLY A 230 -8.72 10.33 8.07
N THR A 231 -7.99 9.82 9.08
CA THR A 231 -8.24 8.49 9.66
C THR A 231 -9.57 8.43 10.41
N PHE A 232 -9.92 9.46 11.19
CA PHE A 232 -11.22 9.52 11.88
C PHE A 232 -12.38 9.52 10.87
N ILE A 233 -12.32 10.38 9.86
CA ILE A 233 -13.35 10.48 8.82
C ILE A 233 -13.47 9.16 8.05
N ALA A 234 -12.36 8.60 7.59
CA ALA A 234 -12.35 7.34 6.84
C ALA A 234 -12.86 6.15 7.67
N THR A 235 -12.56 6.11 8.97
CA THR A 235 -13.10 5.09 9.88
C THR A 235 -14.61 5.22 9.99
N ALA A 236 -15.12 6.43 10.21
CA ALA A 236 -16.56 6.68 10.29
C ALA A 236 -17.28 6.24 9.01
N VAL A 237 -16.76 6.61 7.84
CA VAL A 237 -17.28 6.17 6.54
C VAL A 237 -17.29 4.64 6.43
N GLY A 238 -16.18 3.97 6.77
CA GLY A 238 -16.07 2.52 6.73
C GLY A 238 -17.07 1.81 7.66
N VAL A 239 -17.28 2.33 8.86
CA VAL A 239 -18.25 1.82 9.84
C VAL A 239 -19.68 2.01 9.32
N VAL A 240 -20.04 3.20 8.82
CA VAL A 240 -21.36 3.46 8.24
C VAL A 240 -21.64 2.50 7.09
N VAL A 241 -20.69 2.36 6.16
CA VAL A 241 -20.79 1.43 5.04
C VAL A 241 -20.95 0.00 5.53
N PHE A 242 -20.17 -0.45 6.52
CA PHE A 242 -20.30 -1.79 7.10
C PHE A 242 -21.69 -2.03 7.72
N VAL A 243 -22.16 -1.11 8.55
CA VAL A 243 -23.43 -1.24 9.29
C VAL A 243 -24.61 -1.26 8.31
N LEU A 244 -24.61 -0.33 7.34
CA LEU A 244 -25.56 -0.35 6.24
C LEU A 244 -25.44 -1.67 5.47
N ALA A 245 -24.22 -2.12 5.12
CA ALA A 245 -23.91 -3.34 4.36
C ALA A 245 -24.43 -4.63 5.02
N VAL A 246 -24.45 -4.71 6.36
CA VAL A 246 -25.01 -5.85 7.13
C VAL A 246 -26.54 -5.83 7.18
N GLY A 247 -27.17 -4.70 6.85
CA GLY A 247 -28.62 -4.54 6.80
C GLY A 247 -29.25 -3.92 8.04
N PHE A 248 -28.50 -3.13 8.81
CA PHE A 248 -29.09 -2.28 9.84
C PHE A 248 -29.91 -1.15 9.20
N PRO A 249 -31.05 -0.76 9.82
CA PRO A 249 -31.92 0.28 9.27
C PRO A 249 -31.20 1.64 9.26
N TRP A 250 -31.23 2.32 8.12
CA TRP A 250 -30.49 3.56 7.90
C TRP A 250 -30.89 4.67 8.88
N GLN A 251 -32.13 4.69 9.36
CA GLN A 251 -32.59 5.67 10.36
C GLN A 251 -31.79 5.53 11.67
N ARG A 252 -31.55 4.29 12.13
CA ARG A 252 -30.74 4.06 13.33
C ARG A 252 -29.28 4.38 13.08
N VAL A 253 -28.76 4.12 11.89
CA VAL A 253 -27.40 4.50 11.52
C VAL A 253 -27.24 6.01 11.60
N LEU A 254 -28.20 6.77 11.07
CA LEU A 254 -28.21 8.22 11.15
C LEU A 254 -28.23 8.70 12.61
N THR A 255 -29.13 8.17 13.44
CA THR A 255 -29.21 8.53 14.86
C THR A 255 -27.90 8.24 15.60
N TRP A 256 -27.33 7.04 15.45
CA TRP A 256 -26.06 6.67 16.08
C TRP A 256 -24.89 7.47 15.53
N SER A 257 -24.91 7.86 14.25
CA SER A 257 -23.86 8.71 13.66
C SER A 257 -23.86 10.11 14.26
N ILE A 258 -25.05 10.68 14.53
CA ILE A 258 -25.20 11.96 15.24
C ILE A 258 -24.65 11.84 16.66
N VAL A 259 -25.02 10.78 17.39
CA VAL A 259 -24.53 10.55 18.77
C VAL A 259 -23.00 10.39 18.79
N VAL A 260 -22.45 9.54 17.92
CA VAL A 260 -21.00 9.33 17.82
C VAL A 260 -20.29 10.61 17.39
N GLY A 261 -20.87 11.39 16.48
CA GLY A 261 -20.33 12.68 16.06
C GLY A 261 -20.28 13.67 17.23
N ALA A 262 -21.37 13.81 17.99
CA ALA A 262 -21.43 14.68 19.17
C ALA A 262 -20.43 14.25 20.26
N VAL A 263 -20.34 12.95 20.54
CA VAL A 263 -19.35 12.40 21.49
C VAL A 263 -17.93 12.68 20.99
N SER A 264 -17.66 12.49 19.69
CA SER A 264 -16.34 12.71 19.10
C SER A 264 -15.91 14.19 19.18
N LEU A 265 -16.86 15.13 19.08
CA LEU A 265 -16.62 16.55 19.30
C LEU A 265 -16.30 16.89 20.77
N ALA A 266 -16.84 16.12 21.72
CA ALA A 266 -16.56 16.28 23.14
C ALA A 266 -15.24 15.63 23.59
N VAL A 267 -14.66 14.71 22.80
CA VAL A 267 -13.38 14.05 23.15
C VAL A 267 -12.22 15.02 22.92
N PRO A 268 -11.40 15.31 23.95
CA PRO A 268 -10.22 16.17 23.84
C PRO A 268 -9.27 15.69 22.73
N GLY A 269 -8.74 16.60 21.93
CA GLY A 269 -7.83 16.30 20.82
C GLY A 269 -8.50 15.73 19.55
N VAL A 270 -9.70 15.14 19.65
CA VAL A 270 -10.50 14.72 18.48
C VAL A 270 -11.37 15.87 18.01
N GLY A 271 -12.19 16.44 18.89
CA GLY A 271 -13.13 17.52 18.53
C GLY A 271 -12.43 18.76 17.98
N SER A 272 -11.40 19.24 18.67
CA SER A 272 -10.58 20.37 18.21
C SER A 272 -9.95 20.12 16.85
N ARG A 273 -9.48 18.90 16.58
CA ARG A 273 -8.93 18.54 15.25
C ARG A 273 -10.01 18.37 14.19
N LEU A 274 -11.19 17.88 14.51
CA LEU A 274 -12.28 17.77 13.53
C LEU A 274 -12.83 19.16 13.15
N LEU A 275 -12.94 20.08 14.09
CA LEU A 275 -13.41 21.45 13.82
C LEU A 275 -12.48 22.21 12.86
N THR A 276 -11.16 22.03 12.98
CA THR A 276 -10.20 22.61 12.01
C THR A 276 -10.38 22.10 10.57
N VAL A 277 -11.11 21.00 10.34
CA VAL A 277 -11.45 20.55 8.97
C VAL A 277 -12.51 21.46 8.35
N PHE A 278 -13.40 22.04 9.16
CA PHE A 278 -14.44 22.97 8.70
C PHE A 278 -13.90 24.39 8.55
N ASP A 279 -12.96 24.82 9.40
CA ASP A 279 -12.28 26.11 9.24
C ASP A 279 -11.51 26.21 7.90
N LEU A 280 -11.08 25.06 7.35
CA LEU A 280 -10.46 24.96 6.02
C LEU A 280 -11.44 25.17 4.85
N ALA A 281 -12.74 24.97 5.07
CA ALA A 281 -13.76 25.07 4.03
C ALA A 281 -14.36 26.48 3.93
N ASP A 282 -14.28 27.28 4.99
CA ASP A 282 -15.06 28.53 5.10
C ASP A 282 -14.32 29.82 4.73
N GLU A 283 -12.98 29.93 4.69
CA GLU A 283 -12.38 31.24 4.35
C GLU A 283 -10.95 31.19 3.78
N GLY A 284 -10.78 31.76 2.58
CA GLY A 284 -9.49 32.13 1.98
C GLY A 284 -8.84 33.39 2.58
N GLN A 285 -9.17 33.79 3.82
CA GLN A 285 -8.72 35.06 4.41
C GLN A 285 -8.17 34.99 5.85
N ARG A 286 -7.82 33.82 6.38
CA ARG A 286 -7.01 33.73 7.61
C ARG A 286 -5.80 32.83 7.41
N VAL A 287 -4.86 33.33 6.60
CA VAL A 287 -3.48 32.80 6.54
C VAL A 287 -2.77 33.24 7.83
N ALA A 288 -3.03 32.51 8.90
CA ALA A 288 -2.29 32.64 10.15
C ALA A 288 -1.86 31.24 10.61
N VAL A 289 -0.56 30.95 10.40
CA VAL A 289 0.29 30.12 11.29
C VAL A 289 0.09 28.58 11.27
N ASP A 290 -0.38 27.95 10.19
CA ASP A 290 -0.39 26.48 10.10
C ASP A 290 0.48 25.94 8.95
N GLY A 291 1.73 25.56 9.27
CA GLY A 291 2.70 25.04 8.29
C GLY A 291 2.19 23.79 7.52
N SER A 292 1.35 22.97 8.16
CA SER A 292 0.76 21.77 7.51
C SER A 292 -0.28 22.12 6.44
N ILE A 293 -1.00 23.23 6.56
CA ILE A 293 -2.01 23.66 5.57
C ILE A 293 -1.30 24.24 4.35
N LEU A 294 -0.29 25.09 4.59
CA LEU A 294 0.51 25.69 3.52
C LEU A 294 1.24 24.61 2.71
N GLU A 295 1.87 23.62 3.38
CA GLU A 295 2.49 22.47 2.70
C GLU A 295 1.49 21.69 1.83
N ARG A 296 0.25 21.48 2.29
CA ARG A 296 -0.78 20.78 1.51
C ARG A 296 -1.25 21.57 0.30
N LEU A 297 -1.50 22.87 0.46
CA LEU A 297 -1.88 23.75 -0.65
C LEU A 297 -0.76 23.81 -1.69
N ALA A 298 0.49 23.92 -1.25
CA ALA A 298 1.63 23.99 -2.15
C ALA A 298 1.88 22.67 -2.89
N THR A 299 1.87 21.54 -2.20
CA THR A 299 1.99 20.23 -2.87
C THR A 299 0.82 19.93 -3.80
N ALA A 300 -0.39 20.37 -3.47
CA ALA A 300 -1.53 20.27 -4.37
C ALA A 300 -1.36 21.16 -5.61
N ARG A 301 -0.84 22.39 -5.45
CA ARG A 301 -0.56 23.28 -6.58
C ARG A 301 0.49 22.68 -7.51
N VAL A 302 1.63 22.23 -6.96
CA VAL A 302 2.71 21.58 -7.71
C VAL A 302 2.19 20.35 -8.49
N ALA A 303 1.45 19.46 -7.82
CA ALA A 303 0.86 18.30 -8.48
C ALA A 303 -0.14 18.69 -9.60
N THR A 304 -0.86 19.80 -9.42
CA THR A 304 -1.78 20.31 -10.44
C THR A 304 -1.03 20.83 -11.65
N GLU A 305 0.05 21.60 -11.46
CA GLU A 305 0.87 22.09 -12.59
C GLU A 305 1.49 20.93 -13.38
N MET A 306 2.05 19.92 -12.69
CA MET A 306 2.55 18.69 -13.33
C MET A 306 1.47 18.00 -14.17
N PHE A 307 0.25 17.90 -13.63
CA PHE A 307 -0.88 17.32 -14.35
C PHE A 307 -1.31 18.15 -15.56
N LEU A 308 -1.32 19.48 -15.44
CA LEU A 308 -1.72 20.37 -16.53
C LEU A 308 -0.70 20.39 -17.67
N ASP A 309 0.59 20.20 -17.37
CA ASP A 309 1.64 20.11 -18.38
C ASP A 309 1.56 18.80 -19.19
N THR A 310 1.29 17.68 -18.52
CA THR A 310 1.25 16.35 -19.15
C THR A 310 -0.04 15.55 -18.85
N PRO A 311 -1.24 16.05 -19.20
CA PRO A 311 -2.52 15.53 -18.67
C PRO A 311 -2.84 14.09 -19.05
N LEU A 312 -2.41 13.64 -20.24
CA LEU A 312 -2.73 12.29 -20.72
C LEU A 312 -1.86 11.21 -20.06
N VAL A 313 -0.57 11.48 -19.90
CA VAL A 313 0.46 10.49 -19.57
C VAL A 313 1.21 10.77 -18.26
N GLY A 314 1.09 11.98 -17.71
CA GLY A 314 1.83 12.42 -16.53
C GLY A 314 3.32 12.60 -16.80
N VAL A 315 4.03 13.12 -15.80
CA VAL A 315 5.48 13.40 -15.88
C VAL A 315 6.31 12.11 -15.93
N GLY A 316 5.76 10.97 -15.50
CA GLY A 316 6.41 9.67 -15.42
C GLY A 316 6.15 9.00 -14.07
N PRO A 317 6.11 7.65 -14.01
CA PRO A 317 5.86 6.94 -12.76
C PRO A 317 7.00 7.18 -11.77
N THR A 318 6.65 7.37 -10.49
CA THR A 318 7.58 7.82 -9.42
C THR A 318 8.27 9.16 -9.69
N GLY A 319 7.85 9.87 -10.74
CA GLY A 319 8.46 11.11 -11.21
C GLY A 319 8.09 12.34 -10.42
N TYR A 320 7.07 12.28 -9.54
CA TYR A 320 6.63 13.44 -8.77
C TYR A 320 7.78 14.06 -7.98
N PHE A 321 8.55 13.24 -7.25
CA PHE A 321 9.65 13.75 -6.42
C PHE A 321 10.80 14.30 -7.26
N SER A 322 11.10 13.70 -8.41
CA SER A 322 12.15 14.14 -9.34
C SER A 322 11.78 15.45 -10.03
N ALA A 323 10.53 15.61 -10.47
CA ALA A 323 10.03 16.82 -11.10
C ALA A 323 9.69 17.93 -10.08
N PHE A 324 9.55 17.60 -8.80
CA PHE A 324 9.10 18.53 -7.77
C PHE A 324 9.87 19.86 -7.73
N PRO A 325 11.21 19.90 -7.74
CA PRO A 325 11.94 21.16 -7.63
C PRO A 325 11.65 22.12 -8.79
N GLU A 326 11.52 21.59 -10.00
CA GLU A 326 11.24 22.37 -11.22
C GLU A 326 9.88 23.06 -11.12
N TYR A 327 8.84 22.29 -10.78
CA TYR A 327 7.48 22.83 -10.67
C TYR A 327 7.27 23.68 -9.43
N ALA A 328 7.91 23.33 -8.29
CA ALA A 328 7.83 24.13 -7.07
C ALA A 328 8.40 25.54 -7.29
N ALA A 329 9.53 25.67 -8.00
CA ALA A 329 10.13 26.96 -8.32
C ALA A 329 9.18 27.90 -9.11
N GLN A 330 8.27 27.34 -9.90
CA GLN A 330 7.29 28.10 -10.68
C GLN A 330 6.10 28.60 -9.84
N THR A 331 5.80 27.94 -8.72
CA THR A 331 4.59 28.21 -7.93
C THR A 331 4.68 29.41 -6.98
N GLN A 332 5.79 30.14 -6.92
CA GLN A 332 6.09 31.20 -5.93
C GLN A 332 6.01 30.74 -4.46
N LEU A 333 5.85 29.44 -4.21
CA LEU A 333 5.69 28.87 -2.87
C LEU A 333 7.06 28.45 -2.35
N SER A 334 7.53 29.11 -1.28
CA SER A 334 8.79 28.77 -0.62
C SER A 334 8.61 27.50 0.23
N LEU A 335 8.83 26.33 -0.36
CA LEU A 335 8.92 25.07 0.38
C LEU A 335 10.38 24.79 0.73
N SER A 336 10.65 24.58 2.02
CA SER A 336 11.99 24.30 2.54
C SER A 336 12.46 22.85 2.30
N ARG A 337 11.59 21.99 1.74
CA ARG A 337 11.87 20.57 1.46
C ARG A 337 10.92 20.02 0.39
N VAL A 338 11.32 18.91 -0.23
CA VAL A 338 10.44 18.13 -1.11
C VAL A 338 9.38 17.43 -0.26
N VAL A 339 8.10 17.64 -0.57
CA VAL A 339 6.97 17.07 0.19
C VAL A 339 6.04 16.31 -0.74
N ALA A 340 5.69 15.09 -0.32
CA ALA A 340 4.78 14.22 -1.06
C ALA A 340 3.37 14.83 -1.20
N PRO A 341 2.63 14.50 -2.28
CA PRO A 341 1.31 15.07 -2.51
C PRO A 341 0.32 14.50 -1.50
N HIS A 342 -0.33 15.34 -0.69
CA HIS A 342 -1.29 14.88 0.32
C HIS A 342 -2.67 14.53 -0.27
N ASN A 343 -2.69 13.97 -1.49
CA ASN A 343 -3.86 13.52 -2.23
C ASN A 343 -3.42 12.46 -3.25
N LEU A 344 -3.84 11.20 -3.05
CA LEU A 344 -3.47 10.08 -3.92
C LEU A 344 -3.88 10.33 -5.37
N TYR A 345 -5.10 10.80 -5.57
CA TYR A 345 -5.69 10.91 -6.91
C TYR A 345 -4.96 11.97 -7.73
N LEU A 346 -4.64 13.10 -7.10
CA LEU A 346 -3.88 14.16 -7.74
C LEU A 346 -2.42 13.76 -7.95
N GLY A 347 -1.80 13.07 -6.99
CA GLY A 347 -0.45 12.53 -7.16
C GLY A 347 -0.35 11.53 -8.31
N LEU A 348 -1.31 10.60 -8.43
CA LEU A 348 -1.39 9.68 -9.56
C LEU A 348 -1.65 10.43 -10.87
N ALA A 349 -2.48 11.47 -10.88
CA ALA A 349 -2.72 12.27 -12.07
C ALA A 349 -1.44 12.98 -12.54
N ALA A 350 -0.66 13.55 -11.62
CA ALA A 350 0.63 14.16 -11.90
C ALA A 350 1.64 13.15 -12.47
N GLU A 351 1.77 11.97 -11.85
CA GLU A 351 2.77 10.98 -12.26
C GLU A 351 2.41 10.21 -13.53
N ILE A 352 1.18 9.71 -13.65
CA ILE A 352 0.78 8.74 -14.68
C ILE A 352 -0.39 9.20 -15.57
N GLY A 353 -0.84 10.45 -15.40
CA GLY A 353 -1.87 11.07 -16.22
C GLY A 353 -3.24 10.39 -16.13
N VAL A 354 -4.19 10.89 -16.93
CA VAL A 354 -5.55 10.33 -16.96
C VAL A 354 -5.56 8.86 -17.38
N ILE A 355 -4.66 8.43 -18.28
CA ILE A 355 -4.62 7.04 -18.75
C ILE A 355 -4.23 6.09 -17.61
N GLY A 356 -3.17 6.42 -16.86
CA GLY A 356 -2.74 5.64 -15.70
C GLY A 356 -3.77 5.65 -14.57
N VAL A 357 -4.34 6.82 -14.26
CA VAL A 357 -5.40 6.97 -13.25
C VAL A 357 -6.64 6.14 -13.63
N ALA A 358 -7.06 6.14 -14.90
CA ALA A 358 -8.18 5.32 -15.36
C ALA A 358 -7.92 3.82 -15.14
N GLY A 359 -6.68 3.37 -15.36
CA GLY A 359 -6.25 2.01 -15.05
C GLY A 359 -6.35 1.68 -13.55
N PHE A 360 -5.86 2.57 -12.68
CA PHE A 360 -5.98 2.41 -11.22
C PHE A 360 -7.44 2.35 -10.77
N LEU A 361 -8.27 3.28 -11.25
CA LEU A 361 -9.70 3.33 -10.96
C LEU A 361 -10.43 2.09 -11.48
N ALA A 362 -10.04 1.52 -12.63
CA ALA A 362 -10.61 0.27 -13.12
C ALA A 362 -10.42 -0.88 -12.11
N VAL A 363 -9.28 -0.93 -11.42
CA VAL A 363 -9.03 -1.94 -10.37
C VAL A 363 -9.94 -1.69 -9.16
N ALA A 364 -9.98 -0.44 -8.67
CA ALA A 364 -10.82 -0.05 -7.53
C ALA A 364 -12.32 -0.31 -7.80
N VAL A 365 -12.82 0.10 -8.97
CA VAL A 365 -14.21 -0.10 -9.40
C VAL A 365 -14.52 -1.59 -9.55
N THR A 366 -13.61 -2.40 -10.10
CA THR A 366 -13.81 -3.85 -10.22
C THR A 366 -13.96 -4.51 -8.85
N ALA A 367 -13.13 -4.13 -7.87
CA ALA A 367 -13.21 -4.62 -6.50
C ALA A 367 -14.48 -4.15 -5.78
N LEU A 368 -14.83 -2.86 -5.88
CA LEU A 368 -16.06 -2.30 -5.31
C LEU A 368 -17.32 -2.94 -5.91
N TRP A 369 -17.35 -3.13 -7.22
CA TRP A 369 -18.46 -3.79 -7.90
C TRP A 369 -18.61 -5.26 -7.46
N ALA A 370 -17.49 -5.98 -7.28
CA ALA A 370 -17.50 -7.32 -6.69
C ALA A 370 -18.05 -7.30 -5.26
N ALA A 371 -17.62 -6.34 -4.43
CA ALA A 371 -18.08 -6.13 -3.05
C ALA A 371 -19.59 -5.82 -2.95
N LEU A 372 -20.10 -4.94 -3.80
CA LEU A 372 -21.53 -4.62 -3.85
C LEU A 372 -22.38 -5.82 -4.26
N ARG A 373 -21.95 -6.56 -5.31
CA ARG A 373 -22.65 -7.78 -5.76
C ARG A 373 -22.67 -8.86 -4.69
N MET A 374 -21.59 -9.06 -3.94
CA MET A 374 -21.57 -10.05 -2.86
C MET A 374 -22.49 -9.64 -1.70
N VAL A 375 -22.53 -8.36 -1.31
CA VAL A 375 -23.42 -7.86 -0.25
C VAL A 375 -24.88 -8.05 -0.66
N ALA A 376 -25.25 -7.69 -1.89
CA ALA A 376 -26.60 -7.90 -2.40
C ALA A 376 -27.01 -9.38 -2.35
N ARG A 377 -26.14 -10.29 -2.83
CA ARG A 377 -26.41 -11.73 -2.82
C ARG A 377 -26.49 -12.30 -1.40
N THR A 378 -25.60 -11.92 -0.48
CA THR A 378 -25.63 -12.48 0.89
C THR A 378 -26.83 -11.99 1.69
N ARG A 379 -27.33 -10.77 1.44
CA ARG A 379 -28.57 -10.25 2.03
C ARG A 379 -29.82 -10.94 1.51
N LEU A 380 -29.94 -11.04 0.19
CA LEU A 380 -31.13 -11.58 -0.46
C LEU A 380 -31.22 -13.11 -0.34
N SER A 381 -30.14 -13.78 0.06
CA SER A 381 -30.11 -15.24 0.10
C SER A 381 -31.04 -15.78 1.18
N ALA A 382 -31.77 -16.86 0.88
CA ALA A 382 -32.50 -17.64 1.88
C ALA A 382 -31.59 -18.65 2.60
N THR A 383 -30.43 -19.00 2.04
CA THR A 383 -29.58 -20.06 2.59
C THR A 383 -28.73 -19.56 3.77
N ARG A 384 -28.74 -20.32 4.87
CA ARG A 384 -27.94 -20.01 6.08
C ARG A 384 -26.45 -19.89 5.78
N GLY A 385 -25.92 -20.70 4.86
CA GLY A 385 -24.51 -20.66 4.44
C GLY A 385 -24.09 -19.32 3.84
N LEU A 386 -24.85 -18.81 2.86
CA LEU A 386 -24.58 -17.51 2.23
C LEU A 386 -24.84 -16.34 3.18
N ARG A 387 -25.92 -16.40 3.98
CA ARG A 387 -26.19 -15.40 5.02
C ARG A 387 -25.08 -15.34 6.08
N GLY A 388 -24.39 -16.44 6.32
CA GLY A 388 -23.23 -16.51 7.21
C GLY A 388 -22.01 -15.74 6.70
N LEU A 389 -21.93 -15.46 5.40
CA LEU A 389 -20.85 -14.67 4.78
C LEU A 389 -21.12 -13.15 4.81
N SER A 390 -22.36 -12.74 5.06
CA SER A 390 -22.80 -11.34 5.10
C SER A 390 -21.86 -10.39 5.85
N PRO A 391 -21.40 -10.68 7.09
CA PRO A 391 -20.49 -9.77 7.79
C PRO A 391 -19.15 -9.60 7.09
N TYR A 392 -18.57 -10.65 6.52
CA TYR A 392 -17.28 -10.56 5.82
C TYR A 392 -17.41 -9.82 4.48
N THR A 393 -18.52 -10.03 3.76
CA THR A 393 -18.80 -9.27 2.53
C THR A 393 -19.01 -7.78 2.80
N ALA A 394 -19.65 -7.45 3.93
CA ALA A 394 -19.81 -6.07 4.39
C ALA A 394 -18.48 -5.44 4.82
N ALA A 395 -17.61 -6.20 5.50
CA ALA A 395 -16.28 -5.74 5.90
C ALA A 395 -15.39 -5.41 4.70
N ILE A 396 -15.39 -6.26 3.67
CA ILE A 396 -14.65 -5.99 2.43
C ILE A 396 -15.11 -4.67 1.80
N LEU A 397 -16.43 -4.44 1.69
CA LEU A 397 -16.95 -3.18 1.16
C LEU A 397 -16.55 -1.98 2.03
N GLY A 398 -16.73 -2.08 3.35
CA GLY A 398 -16.35 -1.03 4.30
C GLY A 398 -14.86 -0.70 4.25
N ALA A 399 -13.99 -1.71 4.15
CA ALA A 399 -12.55 -1.56 4.06
C ALA A 399 -12.08 -0.92 2.75
N LEU A 400 -12.68 -1.29 1.60
CA LEU A 400 -12.36 -0.65 0.32
C LEU A 400 -12.75 0.83 0.35
N VAL A 401 -13.96 1.15 0.83
CA VAL A 401 -14.43 2.54 0.87
C VAL A 401 -13.63 3.36 1.89
N SER A 402 -13.31 2.82 3.06
CA SER A 402 -12.52 3.55 4.06
C SER A 402 -11.10 3.83 3.57
N TRP A 403 -10.45 2.88 2.91
CA TRP A 403 -9.10 3.11 2.35
C TRP A 403 -9.11 4.15 1.22
N LEU A 404 -10.10 4.09 0.32
CA LEU A 404 -10.25 5.08 -0.75
C LEU A 404 -10.57 6.49 -0.20
N ALA A 405 -11.39 6.58 0.86
CA ALA A 405 -11.67 7.83 1.54
C ALA A 405 -10.43 8.40 2.24
N ALA A 406 -9.66 7.56 2.95
CA ALA A 406 -8.40 7.97 3.57
C ALA A 406 -7.37 8.46 2.55
N SER A 407 -7.38 7.89 1.34
CA SER A 407 -6.46 8.23 0.26
C SER A 407 -6.74 9.60 -0.38
N ALA A 408 -7.87 10.23 -0.09
CA ALA A 408 -8.08 11.64 -0.43
C ALA A 408 -7.14 12.59 0.33
N PHE A 409 -6.55 12.13 1.45
CA PHE A 409 -5.69 12.92 2.34
C PHE A 409 -4.23 12.47 2.36
N LEU A 410 -3.86 11.44 1.57
CA LEU A 410 -2.55 10.79 1.61
C LEU A 410 -2.09 10.40 0.20
N HIS A 411 -0.78 10.42 -0.05
CA HIS A 411 -0.19 9.91 -1.29
C HIS A 411 -0.22 8.37 -1.37
N LEU A 412 0.21 7.86 -2.53
CA LEU A 412 0.48 6.46 -2.73
C LEU A 412 1.71 6.03 -1.92
N ALA A 413 1.47 5.19 -0.93
CA ALA A 413 2.47 4.43 -0.19
C ALA A 413 1.81 3.14 0.29
N TYR A 414 2.56 2.10 0.63
CA TYR A 414 2.00 0.90 1.28
C TYR A 414 0.72 0.32 0.62
N VAL A 415 0.64 0.34 -0.72
CA VAL A 415 -0.59 -0.02 -1.46
C VAL A 415 -0.99 -1.50 -1.32
N ARG A 416 -0.06 -2.35 -0.89
CA ARG A 416 -0.27 -3.81 -0.70
C ARG A 416 -1.47 -4.16 0.17
N VAL A 417 -1.74 -3.40 1.24
CA VAL A 417 -2.92 -3.67 2.08
C VAL A 417 -4.23 -3.44 1.32
N PHE A 418 -4.28 -2.47 0.42
CA PHE A 418 -5.43 -2.25 -0.47
C PHE A 418 -5.56 -3.37 -1.50
N TRP A 419 -4.44 -3.79 -2.08
CA TRP A 419 -4.40 -4.93 -3.00
C TRP A 419 -4.91 -6.23 -2.38
N ILE A 420 -4.56 -6.51 -1.12
CA ILE A 420 -5.11 -7.65 -0.38
C ILE A 420 -6.63 -7.58 -0.31
N VAL A 421 -7.21 -6.44 0.04
CA VAL A 421 -8.67 -6.29 0.14
C VAL A 421 -9.34 -6.41 -1.24
N CYS A 422 -8.71 -5.90 -2.31
CA CYS A 422 -9.16 -6.10 -3.69
C CYS A 422 -9.17 -7.58 -4.09
N VAL A 423 -8.10 -8.32 -3.76
CA VAL A 423 -8.01 -9.76 -3.98
C VAL A 423 -9.10 -10.50 -3.21
N MET A 424 -9.32 -10.15 -1.93
CA MET A 424 -10.41 -10.71 -1.13
C MET A 424 -11.77 -10.45 -1.79
N ALA A 425 -12.03 -9.24 -2.29
CA ALA A 425 -13.28 -8.91 -2.96
C ALA A 425 -13.53 -9.82 -4.19
N VAL A 426 -12.53 -9.96 -5.05
CA VAL A 426 -12.65 -10.75 -6.28
C VAL A 426 -12.79 -12.24 -5.97
N VAL A 427 -11.99 -12.77 -5.04
CA VAL A 427 -12.01 -14.19 -4.67
C VAL A 427 -13.32 -14.55 -3.95
N THR A 428 -13.78 -13.72 -3.01
CA THR A 428 -15.03 -13.96 -2.28
C THR A 428 -16.25 -13.83 -3.19
N ASP A 429 -16.30 -12.87 -4.11
CA ASP A 429 -17.41 -12.73 -5.06
C ASP A 429 -17.61 -14.00 -5.89
N ARG A 430 -16.53 -14.64 -6.35
CA ARG A 430 -16.64 -15.90 -7.10
C ARG A 430 -17.30 -17.00 -6.29
N ARG A 431 -16.91 -17.17 -5.03
CA ARG A 431 -17.49 -18.17 -4.14
C ARG A 431 -18.96 -17.87 -3.85
N VAL A 432 -19.28 -16.59 -3.57
CA VAL A 432 -20.65 -16.16 -3.35
C VAL A 432 -21.50 -16.36 -4.60
N ALA A 433 -20.97 -16.08 -5.80
CA ALA A 433 -21.65 -16.31 -7.08
C ALA A 433 -21.95 -17.80 -7.31
N GLU A 434 -20.98 -18.67 -7.05
CA GLU A 434 -21.13 -20.12 -7.19
C GLU A 434 -22.21 -20.66 -6.23
N GLN A 435 -22.11 -20.33 -4.95
CA GLN A 435 -23.10 -20.73 -3.95
C GLN A 435 -24.49 -20.15 -4.24
N TRP A 436 -24.57 -18.91 -4.72
CA TRP A 436 -25.83 -18.27 -5.11
C TRP A 436 -26.50 -18.99 -6.30
N ARG A 437 -25.71 -19.35 -7.31
CA ARG A 437 -26.22 -20.13 -8.47
C ARG A 437 -26.71 -21.50 -8.05
N LEU A 438 -25.97 -22.20 -7.19
CA LEU A 438 -26.39 -23.50 -6.66
C LEU A 438 -27.69 -23.38 -5.83
N ALA A 439 -27.80 -22.35 -4.98
CA ALA A 439 -29.02 -22.08 -4.23
C ALA A 439 -30.22 -21.73 -5.13
N GLY A 440 -30.00 -21.03 -6.25
CA GLY A 440 -31.01 -20.73 -7.26
C GLY A 440 -31.37 -21.92 -8.16
N ALA A 441 -30.41 -22.80 -8.46
CA ALA A 441 -30.62 -24.01 -9.26
C ALA A 441 -31.45 -25.07 -8.52
N VAL A 442 -31.29 -25.17 -7.20
CA VAL A 442 -32.19 -25.98 -6.33
C VAL A 442 -33.63 -25.44 -6.36
N ARG A 443 -33.83 -24.16 -6.70
CA ARG A 443 -35.16 -23.53 -6.84
C ARG A 443 -35.74 -23.65 -8.27
N ARG A 444 -34.95 -24.07 -9.26
CA ARG A 444 -35.31 -24.12 -10.69
C ARG A 444 -34.93 -25.46 -11.31
N SER A 445 -35.42 -26.56 -10.77
CA SER A 445 -35.38 -27.86 -11.46
C SER A 445 -36.50 -27.96 -12.52
N VAL A 446 -36.61 -27.00 -13.43
CA VAL A 446 -37.16 -27.15 -14.79
C VAL A 446 -36.51 -26.07 -15.66
N VAL A 447 -36.20 -26.40 -16.90
CA VAL A 447 -35.60 -25.57 -17.97
C VAL A 447 -34.07 -25.61 -18.04
N ARG A 448 -33.63 -26.60 -18.82
CA ARG A 448 -32.32 -26.77 -19.42
C ARG A 448 -31.99 -25.53 -20.28
N THR A 449 -30.94 -24.78 -19.95
CA THR A 449 -30.41 -23.73 -20.83
C THR A 449 -28.96 -24.03 -21.18
N ARG A 450 -28.74 -24.46 -22.43
CA ARG A 450 -27.42 -24.49 -23.08
C ARG A 450 -26.99 -23.03 -23.32
N TRP A 451 -26.17 -22.49 -22.43
CA TRP A 451 -25.44 -21.26 -22.73
C TRP A 451 -24.24 -21.61 -23.63
N THR A 452 -24.28 -21.09 -24.86
CA THR A 452 -23.24 -21.25 -25.88
C THR A 452 -21.93 -20.61 -25.44
N VAL A 453 -20.93 -21.45 -25.12
CA VAL A 453 -19.55 -21.14 -24.69
C VAL A 453 -18.70 -20.44 -25.77
N ARG A 454 -19.29 -19.98 -26.88
CA ARG A 454 -18.55 -19.55 -28.08
C ARG A 454 -18.01 -18.11 -27.98
N THR A 455 -18.59 -17.24 -27.15
CA THR A 455 -18.22 -15.81 -27.01
C THR A 455 -17.32 -15.49 -25.81
N GLY A 456 -17.18 -16.41 -24.84
CA GLY A 456 -16.31 -16.23 -23.67
C GLY A 456 -14.83 -16.51 -23.94
N VAL A 457 -14.52 -17.42 -24.87
CA VAL A 457 -13.15 -17.88 -25.15
C VAL A 457 -12.32 -16.82 -25.90
N SER A 458 -12.95 -15.99 -26.75
CA SER A 458 -12.26 -14.89 -27.44
C SER A 458 -11.90 -13.75 -26.49
N ARG A 459 -12.79 -13.38 -25.57
CA ARG A 459 -12.55 -12.32 -24.58
C ARG A 459 -11.48 -12.70 -23.56
N VAL A 460 -11.42 -13.97 -23.15
CA VAL A 460 -10.34 -14.49 -22.26
C VAL A 460 -8.97 -14.41 -22.93
N ARG A 461 -8.91 -14.74 -24.23
CA ARG A 461 -7.65 -14.72 -25.00
C ARG A 461 -7.07 -13.32 -25.11
N TRP A 462 -7.89 -12.32 -25.44
CA TRP A 462 -7.43 -10.94 -25.53
C TRP A 462 -7.01 -10.35 -24.18
N ALA A 463 -7.70 -10.69 -23.09
CA ALA A 463 -7.31 -10.24 -21.74
C ALA A 463 -5.98 -10.87 -21.27
N ALA A 464 -5.76 -12.16 -21.55
CA ALA A 464 -4.51 -12.84 -21.20
C ALA A 464 -3.34 -12.38 -22.08
N VAL A 465 -3.57 -12.15 -23.38
CA VAL A 465 -2.59 -11.57 -24.31
C VAL A 465 -2.25 -10.14 -23.91
N GLY A 466 -3.24 -9.32 -23.52
CA GLY A 466 -3.01 -7.96 -23.03
C GLY A 466 -2.16 -7.94 -21.76
N LEU A 467 -2.45 -8.80 -20.78
CA LEU A 467 -1.65 -8.92 -19.55
C LEU A 467 -0.21 -9.36 -19.88
N ALA A 468 -0.05 -10.38 -20.72
CA ALA A 468 1.26 -10.88 -21.12
C ALA A 468 2.04 -9.84 -21.93
N ALA A 469 1.37 -9.10 -22.82
CA ALA A 469 1.98 -8.03 -23.60
C ALA A 469 2.37 -6.84 -22.73
N GLY A 470 1.51 -6.39 -21.82
CA GLY A 470 1.83 -5.32 -20.87
C GLY A 470 2.96 -5.70 -19.91
N ALA A 471 2.95 -6.93 -19.39
CA ALA A 471 4.05 -7.45 -18.58
C ALA A 471 5.35 -7.61 -19.39
N ALA A 472 5.28 -8.10 -20.62
CA ALA A 472 6.45 -8.23 -21.49
C ALA A 472 7.02 -6.86 -21.91
N LEU A 473 6.15 -5.88 -22.18
CA LEU A 473 6.57 -4.50 -22.47
C LEU A 473 7.19 -3.84 -21.24
N GLY A 474 6.54 -3.95 -20.07
CA GLY A 474 7.09 -3.42 -18.81
C GLY A 474 8.42 -4.09 -18.44
N CYS A 475 8.53 -5.41 -18.60
CA CYS A 475 9.79 -6.12 -18.40
C CYS A 475 10.84 -5.77 -19.44
N GLY A 476 10.47 -5.66 -20.72
CA GLY A 476 11.37 -5.24 -21.79
C GLY A 476 11.93 -3.86 -21.52
N LEU A 477 11.11 -2.92 -21.06
CA LEU A 477 11.54 -1.57 -20.67
C LEU A 477 12.52 -1.62 -19.50
N VAL A 478 12.22 -2.37 -18.44
CA VAL A 478 13.10 -2.51 -17.26
C VAL A 478 14.41 -3.23 -17.61
N LEU A 479 14.36 -4.25 -18.47
CA LEU A 479 15.54 -5.04 -18.88
C LEU A 479 16.40 -4.32 -19.92
N ALA A 480 15.82 -3.37 -20.66
CA ALA A 480 16.55 -2.51 -21.59
C ALA A 480 17.30 -1.37 -20.89
N GLN A 481 16.99 -1.08 -19.62
CA GLN A 481 17.70 -0.06 -18.85
C GLN A 481 18.99 -0.62 -18.21
N PRO A 482 20.06 0.19 -18.14
CA PRO A 482 21.27 -0.18 -17.41
C PRO A 482 20.94 -0.38 -15.91
N VAL A 483 21.57 -1.37 -15.28
CA VAL A 483 21.40 -1.60 -13.84
C VAL A 483 21.90 -0.37 -13.08
N PRO A 484 21.08 0.27 -12.21
CA PRO A 484 21.57 1.32 -11.35
C PRO A 484 22.70 0.80 -10.48
N HIS A 485 23.86 1.44 -10.58
CA HIS A 485 24.96 1.27 -9.66
C HIS A 485 24.76 2.23 -8.50
N SER A 486 24.47 1.67 -7.33
CA SER A 486 24.43 2.43 -6.09
C SER A 486 25.82 2.53 -5.51
N ALA A 487 26.16 3.69 -4.97
CA ALA A 487 27.35 3.87 -4.18
C ALA A 487 26.98 4.63 -2.91
N SER A 488 27.71 4.34 -1.84
CA SER A 488 27.58 5.03 -0.57
C SER A 488 28.93 5.47 -0.05
N VAL A 489 28.93 6.56 0.72
CA VAL A 489 30.10 7.03 1.45
C VAL A 489 29.64 7.53 2.82
N VAL A 490 30.41 7.20 3.86
CA VAL A 490 30.09 7.57 5.23
C VAL A 490 31.13 8.58 5.72
N GLY A 491 30.66 9.75 6.16
CA GLY A 491 31.47 10.80 6.76
C GLY A 491 31.28 10.81 8.27
N HIS A 492 32.32 10.53 9.05
CA HIS A 492 32.26 10.63 10.51
C HIS A 492 32.65 12.03 10.97
N LEU A 493 31.80 12.67 11.79
CA LEU A 493 32.18 13.92 12.45
C LEU A 493 33.10 13.63 13.62
N THR A 494 34.35 14.06 13.48
CA THR A 494 35.39 13.92 14.51
C THR A 494 35.75 15.28 15.10
N PRO A 495 35.82 15.43 16.42
CA PRO A 495 36.26 16.68 17.04
C PRO A 495 37.72 17.01 16.68
N TRP A 496 38.07 18.31 16.63
CA TRP A 496 39.46 18.75 16.45
C TRP A 496 40.36 18.41 17.64
N ARG A 497 39.81 18.49 18.86
CA ARG A 497 40.48 18.03 20.08
C ARG A 497 40.04 16.60 20.37
N GLU A 498 40.98 15.67 20.28
CA GLU A 498 40.78 14.30 20.74
C GLU A 498 40.32 14.31 22.22
N ASN A 499 39.30 13.52 22.55
CA ASN A 499 38.71 13.36 23.89
C ASN A 499 37.89 14.54 24.46
N SER A 500 37.41 15.49 23.65
CA SER A 500 36.43 16.48 24.12
C SER A 500 35.05 15.84 24.36
N VAL A 501 34.76 15.50 25.62
CA VAL A 501 33.43 15.01 26.06
C VAL A 501 32.32 16.00 25.69
N TYR A 502 32.62 17.29 25.76
CA TYR A 502 31.71 18.37 25.36
C TYR A 502 31.36 18.31 23.86
N SER A 503 32.37 18.17 22.99
CA SER A 503 32.15 18.07 21.54
C SER A 503 31.42 16.77 21.19
N LEU A 504 31.71 15.66 21.87
CA LEU A 504 30.99 14.41 21.63
C LEU A 504 29.52 14.48 22.08
N SER A 505 29.23 15.20 23.18
CA SER A 505 27.86 15.44 23.66
C SER A 505 27.07 16.41 22.76
N LEU A 506 27.73 17.41 22.18
CA LEU A 506 27.10 18.28 21.18
C LEU A 506 26.82 17.52 19.88
N ARG A 507 27.74 16.65 19.44
CA ARG A 507 27.57 15.83 18.23
C ARG A 507 26.31 14.95 18.30
N SER A 508 25.97 14.41 19.47
CA SER A 508 24.78 13.57 19.62
C SER A 508 23.46 14.33 19.69
N ARG A 509 23.48 15.67 19.59
CA ARG A 509 22.25 16.47 19.51
C ARG A 509 21.57 16.26 18.17
N VAL A 510 20.25 16.08 18.23
CA VAL A 510 19.38 15.73 17.09
C VAL A 510 19.49 16.71 15.92
N ALA A 511 19.89 17.96 16.15
CA ALA A 511 20.03 18.97 15.10
C ALA A 511 21.39 18.96 14.38
N ILE A 512 22.47 18.48 14.99
CA ILE A 512 23.83 18.71 14.46
C ILE A 512 24.09 17.85 13.22
N LEU A 513 23.97 16.53 13.33
CA LEU A 513 24.26 15.61 12.23
C LEU A 513 23.34 15.78 11.02
N PRO A 514 22.02 15.95 11.19
CA PRO A 514 21.12 16.27 10.09
C PRO A 514 21.44 17.61 9.41
N THR A 515 21.90 18.62 10.16
CA THR A 515 22.32 19.90 9.55
C THR A 515 23.54 19.70 8.64
N PHE A 516 24.53 18.93 9.09
CA PHE A 516 25.68 18.59 8.24
C PHE A 516 25.27 17.78 7.01
N ALA A 517 24.35 16.83 7.16
CA ALA A 517 23.83 16.04 6.05
C ALA A 517 23.12 16.92 5.01
N VAL A 518 22.25 17.83 5.43
CA VAL A 518 21.55 18.76 4.53
C VAL A 518 22.54 19.69 3.81
N VAL A 519 23.50 20.27 4.54
CA VAL A 519 24.52 21.16 3.96
C VAL A 519 25.37 20.40 2.94
N ILE A 520 25.91 19.24 3.30
CA ILE A 520 26.76 18.47 2.40
C ILE A 520 25.96 17.96 1.19
N GLY A 521 24.75 17.43 1.42
CA GLY A 521 23.86 16.95 0.37
C GLY A 521 23.42 18.05 -0.61
N SER A 522 23.37 19.32 -0.19
CA SER A 522 22.98 20.44 -1.07
C SER A 522 23.92 20.68 -2.26
N VAL A 523 25.13 20.12 -2.22
CA VAL A 523 26.14 20.23 -3.29
C VAL A 523 25.71 19.53 -4.57
N ASN A 524 24.91 18.46 -4.46
CA ASN A 524 24.36 17.76 -5.63
C ASN A 524 22.95 17.25 -5.31
N PRO A 525 21.91 17.65 -6.07
CA PRO A 525 20.55 17.21 -5.80
C PRO A 525 20.33 15.70 -6.00
N ASP A 526 21.23 15.01 -6.71
CA ASP A 526 21.12 13.59 -7.04
C ASP A 526 21.69 12.65 -5.96
N VAL A 527 21.92 13.15 -4.74
CA VAL A 527 22.38 12.33 -3.61
C VAL A 527 21.40 12.43 -2.44
N ASP A 528 21.15 11.29 -1.79
CA ASP A 528 20.46 11.26 -0.51
C ASP A 528 21.50 11.36 0.61
N SER A 529 21.30 12.30 1.53
CA SER A 529 22.21 12.55 2.64
C SER A 529 21.45 12.46 3.96
N GLN A 530 21.85 11.53 4.81
CA GLN A 530 21.22 11.30 6.11
C GLN A 530 22.25 11.41 7.22
N GLY A 531 21.95 12.25 8.21
CA GLY A 531 22.77 12.39 9.42
C GLY A 531 22.22 11.51 10.53
N ASP A 532 23.06 10.64 11.09
CA ASP A 532 22.76 9.84 12.27
C ASP A 532 23.45 10.43 13.51
N PRO A 533 22.72 11.11 14.41
CA PRO A 533 23.27 11.65 15.66
C PRO A 533 23.81 10.57 16.61
N VAL A 534 23.28 9.34 16.55
CA VAL A 534 23.67 8.22 17.43
C VAL A 534 25.00 7.63 16.97
N ALA A 535 25.13 7.35 15.68
CA ALA A 535 26.38 6.87 15.09
C ALA A 535 27.43 7.98 14.91
N GLY A 536 27.02 9.26 14.92
CA GLY A 536 27.89 10.40 14.69
C GLY A 536 28.41 10.47 13.24
N SER A 537 27.61 9.96 12.30
CA SER A 537 27.98 9.83 10.89
C SER A 537 26.93 10.43 9.95
N VAL A 538 27.41 11.01 8.85
CA VAL A 538 26.62 11.40 7.70
C VAL A 538 26.79 10.33 6.64
N THR A 539 25.71 9.69 6.24
CA THR A 539 25.70 8.71 5.16
C THR A 539 25.19 9.39 3.90
N ILE A 540 25.97 9.31 2.83
CA ILE A 540 25.58 9.83 1.52
C ILE A 540 25.44 8.65 0.58
N THR A 541 24.30 8.57 -0.09
CA THR A 541 24.02 7.52 -1.07
C THR A 541 23.61 8.16 -2.39
N THR A 542 24.00 7.53 -3.49
CA THR A 542 23.58 7.94 -4.83
C THR A 542 23.40 6.70 -5.71
N SER A 543 22.62 6.86 -6.77
CA SER A 543 22.43 5.85 -7.81
C SER A 543 22.69 6.48 -9.18
N ALA A 544 23.46 5.82 -10.02
CA ALA A 544 23.71 6.28 -11.39
C ALA A 544 23.72 5.10 -12.38
N ALA A 545 23.69 5.41 -13.67
CA ALA A 545 23.73 4.40 -14.73
C ALA A 545 25.05 3.61 -14.77
N THR A 546 26.14 4.18 -14.25
CA THR A 546 27.46 3.51 -14.16
C THR A 546 28.09 3.69 -12.78
N ALA A 547 28.86 2.69 -12.33
CA ALA A 547 29.60 2.77 -11.05
C ALA A 547 30.60 3.94 -11.03
N ALA A 548 31.19 4.26 -12.18
CA ALA A 548 32.09 5.40 -12.31
C ALA A 548 31.36 6.73 -12.10
N GLU A 549 30.14 6.88 -12.63
CA GLU A 549 29.34 8.08 -12.45
C GLU A 549 28.84 8.22 -11.01
N ALA A 550 28.33 7.15 -10.39
CA ALA A 550 27.95 7.17 -8.98
C ALA A 550 29.13 7.56 -8.08
N SER A 551 30.33 7.03 -8.37
CA SER A 551 31.55 7.39 -7.64
C SER A 551 31.95 8.85 -7.85
N ARG A 552 31.85 9.37 -9.08
CA ARG A 552 32.12 10.79 -9.38
C ARG A 552 31.15 11.72 -8.65
N ARG A 553 29.86 11.40 -8.60
CA ARG A 553 28.85 12.18 -7.88
C ARG A 553 29.17 12.24 -6.39
N LEU A 554 29.51 11.11 -5.76
CA LEU A 554 29.92 11.09 -4.36
C LEU A 554 31.21 11.86 -4.11
N GLN A 555 32.22 11.74 -4.97
CA GLN A 555 33.47 12.51 -4.84
C GLN A 555 33.24 14.03 -4.97
N ALA A 556 32.35 14.45 -5.88
CA ALA A 556 31.97 15.84 -6.01
C ALA A 556 31.27 16.36 -4.74
N VAL A 557 30.38 15.55 -4.16
CA VAL A 557 29.65 15.91 -2.92
C VAL A 557 30.55 15.92 -1.70
N THR A 558 31.47 14.96 -1.53
CA THR A 558 32.39 14.97 -0.38
C THR A 558 33.32 16.17 -0.45
N THR A 559 33.87 16.47 -1.63
CA THR A 559 34.81 17.59 -1.83
C THR A 559 34.10 18.95 -1.72
N GLY A 560 32.98 19.13 -2.43
CA GLY A 560 32.20 20.36 -2.37
C GLY A 560 31.52 20.56 -1.01
N GLY A 561 31.13 19.46 -0.35
CA GLY A 561 30.51 19.48 0.97
C GLY A 561 31.50 19.92 2.04
N ASP A 562 32.72 19.41 2.02
CA ASP A 562 33.78 19.85 2.94
C ASP A 562 34.09 21.34 2.78
N GLN A 563 34.05 21.85 1.54
CA GLN A 563 34.25 23.27 1.27
C GLN A 563 33.07 24.11 1.80
N LEU A 564 31.82 23.71 1.50
CA LEU A 564 30.63 24.43 1.95
C LEU A 564 30.50 24.46 3.48
N VAL A 565 30.82 23.35 4.15
CA VAL A 565 30.86 23.27 5.61
C VAL A 565 31.93 24.19 6.21
N LYS A 566 33.08 24.36 5.53
CA LYS A 566 34.10 25.36 5.92
C LYS A 566 33.59 26.78 5.73
N ASP A 567 33.00 27.09 4.59
CA ASP A 567 32.54 28.44 4.24
C ASP A 567 31.42 28.91 5.20
N LEU A 568 30.56 27.99 5.65
CA LEU A 568 29.52 28.24 6.66
C LEU A 568 30.04 28.23 8.10
N GLY A 569 31.34 28.04 8.32
CA GLY A 569 31.97 28.06 9.65
C GLY A 569 31.61 26.86 10.54
N LEU A 570 31.03 25.80 9.99
CA LEU A 570 30.61 24.60 10.72
C LEU A 570 31.80 23.71 11.13
N THR A 571 32.99 23.95 10.57
CA THR A 571 34.23 23.21 10.90
C THR A 571 34.93 23.64 12.21
N ARG A 572 34.37 24.60 12.97
CA ARG A 572 35.00 25.10 14.21
C ARG A 572 35.21 24.02 15.28
N LEU A 573 34.26 23.10 15.42
CA LEU A 573 34.30 22.05 16.44
C LEU A 573 34.63 20.66 15.88
N TYR A 574 34.36 20.45 14.59
CA TYR A 574 34.44 19.13 13.96
C TYR A 574 35.11 19.20 12.59
N ARG A 575 35.68 18.07 12.18
CA ARG A 575 36.06 17.77 10.80
C ARG A 575 35.35 16.51 10.34
N VAL A 576 34.94 16.46 9.08
CA VAL A 576 34.34 15.27 8.49
C VAL A 576 35.48 14.35 8.02
N ARG A 577 35.42 13.07 8.40
CA ARG A 577 36.34 12.05 7.92
C ARG A 577 35.57 11.05 7.08
N TRP A 578 35.81 11.09 5.77
CA TRP A 578 35.15 10.22 4.80
C TRP A 578 35.76 8.82 4.79
N SER A 579 34.89 7.81 4.71
CA SER A 579 35.26 6.45 4.35
C SER A 579 35.60 6.38 2.85
N PRO A 580 36.24 5.30 2.39
CA PRO A 580 36.26 4.98 0.96
C PRO A 580 34.82 4.88 0.42
N VAL A 581 34.62 5.30 -0.83
CA VAL A 581 33.36 5.08 -1.53
C VAL A 581 33.15 3.58 -1.68
N GLN A 582 32.03 3.08 -1.16
CA GLN A 582 31.62 1.70 -1.31
C GLN A 582 30.62 1.63 -2.47
N ALA A 583 30.97 0.91 -3.53
CA ALA A 583 30.01 0.54 -4.56
C ALA A 583 29.17 -0.62 -4.02
N ASP A 584 27.87 -0.41 -3.89
CA ASP A 584 26.97 -1.50 -3.54
C ASP A 584 26.83 -2.44 -4.73
N PRO A 585 26.75 -3.77 -4.50
CA PRO A 585 26.54 -4.70 -5.58
C PRO A 585 25.25 -4.34 -6.34
N PRO A 586 25.24 -4.48 -7.69
CA PRO A 586 24.07 -4.15 -8.50
C PRO A 586 22.83 -4.79 -7.88
N SER A 587 21.88 -3.94 -7.49
CA SER A 587 20.68 -4.39 -6.80
C SER A 587 20.01 -5.52 -7.60
N GLY A 588 19.57 -6.60 -6.92
CA GLY A 588 18.86 -7.73 -7.53
C GLY A 588 17.49 -7.37 -8.18
N ARG A 589 17.24 -6.08 -8.43
CA ARG A 589 16.04 -5.52 -9.02
C ARG A 589 15.78 -6.09 -10.42
N MET A 590 16.83 -6.30 -11.24
CA MET A 590 16.68 -6.86 -12.60
C MET A 590 16.30 -8.35 -12.60
N SER A 591 16.91 -9.17 -11.74
CA SER A 591 16.56 -10.60 -11.62
C SER A 591 15.15 -10.81 -11.04
N ILE A 592 14.72 -9.94 -10.14
CA ILE A 592 13.36 -9.98 -9.57
C ILE A 592 12.31 -9.46 -10.57
N ALA A 593 12.58 -8.39 -11.31
CA ALA A 593 11.68 -7.90 -12.36
C ALA A 593 11.55 -8.91 -13.51
N ALA A 594 12.64 -9.58 -13.89
CA ALA A 594 12.63 -10.69 -14.83
C ALA A 594 11.83 -11.89 -14.30
N ALA A 595 12.01 -12.27 -13.03
CA ALA A 595 11.27 -13.37 -12.42
C ALA A 595 9.76 -13.05 -12.24
N ALA A 596 9.41 -11.81 -11.91
CA ALA A 596 8.03 -11.33 -11.84
C ALA A 596 7.39 -11.29 -13.23
N GLY A 597 8.13 -10.82 -14.24
CA GLY A 597 7.76 -10.86 -15.65
C GLY A 597 7.50 -12.26 -16.17
N LEU A 598 8.41 -13.20 -15.90
CA LEU A 598 8.25 -14.61 -16.20
C LEU A 598 7.05 -15.20 -15.45
N GLY A 599 6.81 -14.83 -14.19
CA GLY A 599 5.66 -15.26 -13.42
C GLY A 599 4.32 -14.82 -14.04
N VAL A 600 4.20 -13.54 -14.39
CA VAL A 600 3.00 -12.97 -15.03
C VAL A 600 2.82 -13.47 -16.46
N GLY A 601 3.92 -13.57 -17.23
CA GLY A 601 3.97 -14.08 -18.60
C GLY A 601 3.64 -15.58 -18.67
N CYS A 602 4.19 -16.41 -17.78
CA CYS A 602 3.84 -17.82 -17.66
C CYS A 602 2.37 -17.99 -17.26
N LEU A 603 1.82 -17.13 -16.39
CA LEU A 603 0.40 -17.15 -16.07
C LEU A 603 -0.46 -16.82 -17.30
N GLY A 604 -0.09 -15.81 -18.08
CA GLY A 604 -0.79 -15.40 -19.31
C GLY A 604 -0.71 -16.47 -20.42
N ALA A 605 0.48 -17.01 -20.66
CA ALA A 605 0.72 -18.09 -21.61
C ALA A 605 0.03 -19.41 -21.21
N PHE A 606 -0.04 -19.68 -19.90
CA PHE A 606 -0.75 -20.86 -19.37
C PHE A 606 -2.28 -20.72 -19.45
N VAL A 607 -2.81 -19.51 -19.27
CA VAL A 607 -4.22 -19.21 -19.56
C VAL A 607 -4.51 -19.44 -21.05
N ALA A 608 -3.59 -19.07 -21.94
CA ALA A 608 -3.73 -19.32 -23.38
C ALA A 608 -3.69 -20.83 -23.72
N SER A 609 -2.79 -21.61 -23.12
CA SER A 609 -2.65 -23.05 -23.39
C SER A 609 -3.73 -23.92 -22.73
N GLY A 610 -4.23 -23.55 -21.54
CA GLY A 610 -5.40 -24.17 -20.93
C GLY A 610 -6.66 -24.11 -21.80
N LEU A 611 -6.80 -23.06 -22.62
CA LEU A 611 -7.89 -22.90 -23.59
C LEU A 611 -7.67 -23.71 -24.88
N VAL A 612 -6.42 -23.95 -25.28
CA VAL A 612 -6.08 -24.84 -26.41
C VAL A 612 -6.40 -26.30 -26.04
N ALA A 613 -6.09 -26.73 -24.83
CA ALA A 613 -6.45 -28.06 -24.32
C ALA A 613 -7.97 -28.29 -24.26
N LEU A 614 -8.75 -27.24 -23.94
CA LEU A 614 -10.22 -27.27 -23.98
C LEU A 614 -10.79 -27.39 -25.41
N ARG A 615 -10.06 -26.91 -26.43
CA ARG A 615 -10.40 -27.10 -27.85
C ARG A 615 -10.07 -28.51 -28.34
N ALA A 616 -8.92 -29.06 -27.95
CA ALA A 616 -8.48 -30.41 -28.35
C ALA A 616 -9.49 -31.48 -27.90
N ARG A 617 -9.95 -31.41 -26.65
CA ARG A 617 -10.96 -32.36 -26.11
C ARG A 617 -12.35 -32.27 -26.74
N ARG A 618 -12.68 -31.18 -27.44
CA ARG A 618 -13.96 -31.03 -28.17
C ARG A 618 -13.89 -31.55 -29.60
N ARG A 619 -12.70 -31.73 -30.17
CA ARG A 619 -12.51 -32.33 -31.49
C ARG A 619 -12.38 -33.85 -31.42
N THR A 620 -11.95 -34.40 -30.28
CA THR A 620 -11.80 -35.85 -30.07
C THR A 620 -13.03 -36.51 -29.42
N GLY A 621 -14.13 -35.77 -29.24
CA GLY A 621 -15.36 -36.26 -28.62
C GLY A 621 -16.61 -35.80 -29.36
N GLY A 622 -16.48 -35.54 -30.66
CA GLY A 622 -17.58 -35.30 -31.59
C GLY A 622 -17.79 -36.53 -32.45
#